data_AF-A0A0P1HDC2-F1
#
_entry.id   AF-A0A0P1HDC2-F1
#
_cell.length_a   1.000
_cell.length_b   1.000
_cell.length_c   1.000
_cell.angle_alpha   90.00
_cell.angle_beta   90.00
_cell.angle_gamma   90.00
#
_symmetry.space_group_name_H-M   'P 1'
#
loop_
_entity.id
_entity.type
_entity.pdbx_description
1 polymer ?
#
loop_
_entity_poly.entity_id
_entity_poly.type
_entity_poly.pdbx_seq_one_letter_code
_entity_poly.pdbx_strand_id
1 'polypeptide(L)'
;MKRKRQMNKFKTLLGGVALSVAMATSALAAGVEINASSTGLAMQGYDPVAYFTDGAPSKGSYKITTLFNDATYRFASEENKAQFEANPEAYLPAYGGYCAFGTAMGFKFDGDPNHWKIVDNVLYLNLSQDIQERWEGDIPGMVKNADTNWKDIADVEPAVLQQ
;
A
#
# COMPACT_ATOMS: atom_id res chain seq x y z
N MET A 1 -62.64 -40.09 33.46
CA MET A 1 -62.35 -39.61 32.10
C MET A 1 -60.85 -39.35 31.96
N LYS A 2 -60.17 -40.14 31.11
CA LYS A 2 -58.93 -39.88 30.36
C LYS A 2 -57.78 -39.05 31.00
N ARG A 3 -56.60 -39.70 31.05
CA ARG A 3 -55.27 -39.23 30.57
C ARG A 3 -54.60 -38.14 31.43
N LYS A 4 -53.28 -38.03 31.64
CA LYS A 4 -52.02 -38.53 31.05
C LYS A 4 -50.93 -38.09 32.06
N ARG A 5 -49.98 -38.94 32.49
CA ARG A 5 -48.70 -39.30 31.83
C ARG A 5 -47.56 -38.28 32.06
N GLN A 6 -46.48 -38.77 32.72
CA GLN A 6 -45.04 -38.43 32.61
C GLN A 6 -44.61 -36.97 32.81
N MET A 7 -43.37 -36.61 33.19
CA MET A 7 -42.16 -37.21 33.79
C MET A 7 -41.21 -36.02 34.02
N ASN A 8 -40.25 -36.22 34.92
CA ASN A 8 -38.96 -35.51 35.03
C ASN A 8 -38.46 -34.76 33.79
N LYS A 9 -37.81 -33.63 34.04
CA LYS A 9 -36.49 -33.25 33.45
C LYS A 9 -35.98 -31.97 34.10
N PHE A 10 -35.10 -32.11 35.09
CA PHE A 10 -34.27 -31.01 35.56
C PHE A 10 -32.80 -31.36 35.32
N LYS A 11 -32.12 -30.37 34.73
CA LYS A 11 -30.67 -30.12 34.72
C LYS A 11 -29.83 -30.94 33.75
N THR A 12 -29.51 -30.29 32.63
CA THR A 12 -28.22 -30.49 31.97
C THR A 12 -27.70 -29.10 31.60
N LEU A 13 -26.85 -28.52 32.46
CA LEU A 13 -25.99 -27.41 32.06
C LEU A 13 -24.83 -28.02 31.27
N LEU A 14 -24.86 -27.88 29.94
CA LEU A 14 -23.68 -28.06 29.11
C LEU A 14 -22.92 -26.73 29.10
N GLY A 15 -21.88 -26.65 29.92
CA GLY A 15 -20.87 -25.59 29.82
C GLY A 15 -20.03 -25.86 28.57
N GLY A 16 -20.31 -25.12 27.49
CA GLY A 16 -19.48 -25.12 26.30
C GLY A 16 -18.27 -24.22 26.51
N VAL A 17 -17.07 -24.79 26.51
CA VAL A 17 -15.82 -24.03 26.34
C VAL A 17 -15.77 -23.61 24.86
N ALA A 18 -16.07 -22.35 24.58
CA ALA A 18 -15.85 -21.78 23.26
C ALA A 18 -14.33 -21.62 23.04
N LEU A 19 -13.76 -22.49 22.22
CA LEU A 19 -12.37 -22.38 21.78
C LEU A 19 -12.31 -21.30 20.68
N SER A 20 -12.04 -20.06 21.07
CA SER A 20 -11.80 -18.97 20.12
C SER A 20 -10.49 -19.23 19.38
N VAL A 21 -10.57 -19.71 18.16
CA VAL A 21 -9.41 -19.83 17.26
C VAL A 21 -9.06 -18.42 16.80
N ALA A 22 -8.07 -17.79 17.44
CA ALA A 22 -7.48 -16.57 16.90
C ALA A 22 -6.75 -16.95 15.61
N MET A 23 -7.33 -16.61 14.45
CA MET A 23 -6.62 -16.72 13.18
C MET A 23 -5.49 -15.70 13.22
N ALA A 24 -4.26 -16.17 13.37
CA ALA A 24 -3.09 -15.35 13.12
C ALA A 24 -3.13 -14.96 11.64
N THR A 25 -3.42 -13.70 11.35
CA THR A 25 -3.23 -13.14 10.01
C THR A 25 -1.72 -13.09 9.79
N SER A 26 -1.19 -14.07 9.06
CA SER A 26 0.15 -13.96 8.49
C SER A 26 0.18 -12.65 7.71
N ALA A 27 1.07 -11.73 8.07
CA ALA A 27 1.35 -10.59 7.22
C ALA A 27 1.93 -11.14 5.92
N LEU A 28 1.12 -11.15 4.85
CA LEU A 28 1.65 -11.39 3.51
C LEU A 28 2.63 -10.26 3.23
N ALA A 29 3.76 -10.60 2.60
CA ALA A 29 4.64 -9.58 2.07
C ALA A 29 3.88 -8.84 0.95
N ALA A 30 4.08 -7.52 0.85
CA ALA A 30 3.56 -6.74 -0.26
C ALA A 30 3.93 -7.41 -1.60
N GLY A 31 3.00 -7.41 -2.54
CA GLY A 31 3.27 -7.91 -3.88
C GLY A 31 4.33 -7.04 -4.60
N VAL A 32 4.93 -7.60 -5.64
CA VAL A 32 6.04 -6.97 -6.38
C VAL A 32 5.61 -5.70 -7.12
N GLU A 33 4.31 -5.49 -7.27
CA GLU A 33 3.68 -4.29 -7.81
C GLU A 33 3.85 -3.07 -6.90
N ILE A 34 4.09 -3.26 -5.60
CA ILE A 34 4.36 -2.17 -4.65
C ILE A 34 5.86 -2.10 -4.32
N ASN A 35 6.43 -0.89 -4.41
CA ASN A 35 7.77 -0.61 -3.93
C ASN A 35 7.74 -0.50 -2.39
N ALA A 36 7.98 -1.63 -1.74
CA ALA A 36 8.07 -1.73 -0.29
C ALA A 36 9.42 -2.33 0.15
N SER A 37 9.87 -1.95 1.35
CA SER A 37 11.06 -2.57 1.93
C SER A 37 10.87 -4.07 2.17
N SER A 38 11.94 -4.77 2.54
CA SER A 38 11.89 -6.18 2.96
C SER A 38 10.97 -6.46 4.16
N THR A 39 10.51 -5.42 4.87
CA THR A 39 9.54 -5.50 5.96
C THR A 39 8.14 -5.04 5.54
N GLY A 40 7.89 -4.82 4.25
CA GLY A 40 6.63 -4.32 3.71
C GLY A 40 6.37 -2.83 3.95
N LEU A 41 7.39 -2.01 4.26
CA LEU A 41 7.20 -0.57 4.47
C LEU A 41 7.17 0.17 3.13
N ALA A 42 6.02 0.74 2.77
CA ALA A 42 5.85 1.54 1.57
C ALA A 42 6.47 2.95 1.72
N MET A 43 6.82 3.56 0.59
CA MET A 43 7.30 4.95 0.48
C MET A 43 8.42 5.31 1.47
N GLN A 44 9.23 4.32 1.86
CA GLN A 44 10.28 4.47 2.86
C GLN A 44 9.78 5.12 4.18
N GLY A 45 8.48 4.95 4.50
CA GLY A 45 7.80 5.52 5.67
C GLY A 45 7.44 7.00 5.59
N TYR A 46 7.43 7.61 4.40
CA TYR A 46 6.81 8.93 4.19
C TYR A 46 5.30 8.82 4.07
N ASP A 47 4.62 9.89 4.46
CA ASP A 47 3.18 10.03 4.43
C ASP A 47 2.69 10.32 2.99
N PRO A 48 1.91 9.41 2.37
CA PRO A 48 1.38 9.62 1.02
C PRO A 48 0.44 10.82 0.91
N VAL A 49 -0.26 11.19 1.97
CA VAL A 49 -1.26 12.27 1.98
C VAL A 49 -0.59 13.65 2.03
N ALA A 50 0.55 13.76 2.73
CA ALA A 50 1.25 15.02 2.94
C ALA A 50 1.67 15.72 1.63
N TYR A 51 1.92 14.97 0.56
CA TYR A 51 2.22 15.53 -0.76
C TYR A 51 1.07 16.38 -1.32
N PHE A 52 -0.17 16.00 -1.01
CA PHE A 52 -1.39 16.62 -1.53
C PHE A 52 -1.93 17.70 -0.58
N THR A 53 -1.75 17.53 0.73
CA THR A 53 -2.25 18.49 1.74
C THR A 53 -1.23 19.58 2.03
N ASP A 54 0.01 19.20 2.30
CA ASP A 54 1.07 20.09 2.79
C ASP A 54 1.97 20.56 1.64
N GLY A 55 1.89 19.89 0.48
CA GLY A 55 2.75 20.16 -0.67
C GLY A 55 4.20 19.76 -0.44
N ALA A 56 4.48 18.88 0.51
CA ALA A 56 5.82 18.48 0.90
C ALA A 56 5.87 17.03 1.44
N PRO A 57 7.01 16.32 1.24
CA PRO A 57 7.20 15.01 1.81
C PRO A 57 7.36 15.10 3.33
N SER A 58 6.46 14.48 4.08
CA SER A 58 6.52 14.41 5.55
C SER A 58 6.80 12.97 6.00
N LYS A 59 7.76 12.78 6.91
CA LYS A 59 8.00 11.46 7.51
C LYS A 59 6.83 11.05 8.39
N GLY A 60 6.29 9.86 8.15
CA GLY A 60 5.24 9.27 8.96
C GLY A 60 5.78 8.66 10.27
N SER A 61 4.92 8.62 11.28
CA SER A 61 5.19 7.99 12.56
C SER A 61 5.02 6.47 12.48
N TYR A 62 5.92 5.71 13.11
CA TYR A 62 5.74 4.26 13.25
C TYR A 62 4.54 3.86 14.12
N LYS A 63 3.92 4.83 14.82
CA LYS A 63 2.73 4.63 15.65
C LYS A 63 1.42 4.89 14.89
N ILE A 64 1.49 5.58 13.75
CA ILE A 64 0.33 5.99 12.97
C ILE A 64 0.45 5.32 11.61
N THR A 65 -0.13 4.12 11.49
CA THR A 65 0.07 3.26 10.34
C THR A 65 -1.23 2.62 9.88
N THR A 66 -1.29 2.25 8.60
CA THR A 66 -2.35 1.39 8.07
C THR A 66 -1.76 0.38 7.09
N LEU A 67 -2.44 -0.76 6.93
CA LEU A 67 -2.08 -1.79 5.96
C LEU A 67 -3.00 -1.66 4.75
N PHE A 68 -2.43 -1.54 3.56
CA PHE A 68 -3.17 -1.46 2.30
C PHE A 68 -2.37 -2.13 1.19
N ASN A 69 -3.00 -3.01 0.40
CA ASN A 69 -2.35 -3.87 -0.61
C ASN A 69 -1.10 -4.57 -0.05
N ASP A 70 -1.23 -5.16 1.15
CA ASP A 70 -0.17 -5.87 1.89
C ASP A 70 1.10 -5.02 2.19
N ALA A 71 1.03 -3.70 1.99
CA ALA A 71 2.08 -2.76 2.35
C ALA A 71 1.66 -1.87 3.53
N THR A 72 2.61 -1.61 4.43
CA THR A 72 2.43 -0.72 5.57
C THR A 72 2.74 0.71 5.17
N TYR A 73 1.76 1.60 5.30
CA TYR A 73 1.91 3.04 5.16
C TYR A 73 2.01 3.70 6.53
N ARG A 74 2.76 4.80 6.62
CA ARG A 74 2.92 5.61 7.83
C ARG A 74 2.42 7.01 7.58
N PHE A 75 1.88 7.66 8.61
CA PHE A 75 1.31 9.00 8.49
C PHE A 75 1.92 9.95 9.51
N ALA A 76 2.04 11.21 9.11
CA ALA A 76 2.52 12.29 9.97
C ALA A 76 1.47 12.70 11.01
N SER A 77 0.19 12.42 10.74
CA SER A 77 -0.95 12.72 11.62
C SER A 77 -2.05 11.65 11.52
N GLU A 78 -2.89 11.55 12.55
CA GLU A 78 -4.10 10.70 12.52
C GLU A 78 -5.12 11.20 11.47
N GLU A 79 -5.13 12.51 11.19
CA GLU A 79 -5.97 13.11 10.14
C GLU A 79 -5.56 12.59 8.75
N ASN A 80 -4.26 12.59 8.44
CA ASN A 80 -3.75 12.07 7.18
C ASN A 80 -4.04 10.58 7.04
N LYS A 81 -3.87 9.80 8.12
CA LYS A 81 -4.27 8.38 8.14
C LYS A 81 -5.77 8.21 7.81
N ALA A 82 -6.64 9.00 8.43
CA ALA A 82 -8.08 8.94 8.19
C ALA A 82 -8.44 9.32 6.74
N GLN A 83 -7.78 10.33 6.17
CA GLN A 83 -7.95 10.71 4.76
C GLN A 83 -7.52 9.60 3.81
N PHE A 84 -6.37 8.97 4.07
CA PHE A 84 -5.92 7.81 3.29
C PHE A 84 -6.90 6.65 3.40
N GLU A 85 -7.31 6.25 4.60
CA GLU A 85 -8.24 5.12 4.80
C GLU A 85 -9.61 5.36 4.16
N ALA A 86 -10.04 6.61 4.03
CA ALA A 86 -11.27 6.96 3.35
C ALA A 86 -11.20 6.82 1.82
N ASN A 87 -10.03 7.08 1.22
CA ASN A 87 -9.81 6.95 -0.23
C ASN A 87 -8.33 6.69 -0.58
N PRO A 88 -7.82 5.47 -0.39
CA PRO A 88 -6.39 5.18 -0.55
C PRO A 88 -5.87 5.51 -1.94
N GLU A 89 -6.64 5.17 -2.97
CA GLU A 89 -6.30 5.34 -4.39
C GLU A 89 -6.00 6.80 -4.78
N ALA A 90 -6.52 7.79 -4.03
CA ALA A 90 -6.23 9.20 -4.29
C ALA A 90 -4.82 9.63 -3.87
N TYR A 91 -4.13 8.84 -3.05
CA TYR A 91 -2.86 9.22 -2.43
C TYR A 91 -1.71 8.25 -2.76
N LEU A 92 -2.00 7.10 -3.36
CA LEU A 92 -0.99 6.16 -3.76
C LEU A 92 -0.08 6.75 -4.84
N PRO A 93 1.24 6.52 -4.75
CA PRO A 93 2.12 6.88 -5.86
C PRO A 93 1.83 6.00 -7.07
N ALA A 94 1.99 6.59 -8.26
CA ALA A 94 1.98 5.85 -9.51
C ALA A 94 2.99 4.70 -9.48
N TYR A 95 2.65 3.62 -10.19
CA TYR A 95 3.51 2.46 -10.35
C TYR A 95 3.99 1.89 -9.01
N GLY A 96 3.10 1.87 -8.01
CA GLY A 96 3.37 1.34 -6.67
C GLY A 96 4.50 2.05 -5.90
N GLY A 97 4.92 3.24 -6.35
CA GLY A 97 6.03 3.98 -5.74
C GLY A 97 7.41 3.61 -6.27
N TYR A 98 7.50 2.84 -7.37
CA TYR A 98 8.74 2.72 -8.13
C TYR A 98 9.04 4.03 -8.89
N CYS A 99 10.31 4.21 -9.25
CA CYS A 99 10.78 5.33 -10.05
C CYS A 99 10.03 5.42 -11.39
N ALA A 100 9.31 6.52 -11.61
CA ALA A 100 8.50 6.75 -12.81
C ALA A 100 9.33 6.82 -14.09
N PHE A 101 10.57 7.33 -14.03
CA PHE A 101 11.50 7.21 -15.14
C PHE A 101 11.91 5.76 -15.40
N GLY A 102 12.19 5.01 -14.34
CA GLY A 102 12.56 3.59 -14.45
C GLY A 102 11.48 2.78 -15.14
N THR A 103 10.21 2.98 -14.73
CA THR A 103 9.06 2.30 -15.32
C THR A 103 8.86 2.70 -16.78
N ALA A 104 9.09 3.97 -17.13
CA ALA A 104 9.11 4.43 -18.52
C ALA A 104 10.18 3.73 -19.38
N MET A 105 11.28 3.26 -18.76
CA MET A 105 12.34 2.50 -19.41
C MET A 105 12.14 0.98 -19.33
N GLY A 106 11.07 0.50 -18.70
CA GLY A 106 10.76 -0.93 -18.57
C GLY A 106 11.41 -1.62 -17.36
N PHE A 107 11.93 -0.85 -16.40
CA PHE A 107 12.58 -1.37 -15.20
C PHE A 107 11.83 -0.93 -13.94
N LYS A 108 12.05 -1.65 -12.84
CA LYS A 108 11.62 -1.23 -11.50
C LYS A 108 12.84 -0.88 -10.66
N PHE A 109 12.98 0.41 -10.35
CA PHE A 109 13.98 0.97 -9.42
C PHE A 109 13.23 1.68 -8.29
N ASP A 110 13.84 1.76 -7.11
CA ASP A 110 13.22 2.42 -5.98
C ASP A 110 12.89 3.89 -6.31
N GLY A 111 11.67 4.31 -5.97
CA GLY A 111 11.33 5.73 -5.90
C GLY A 111 11.86 6.35 -4.61
N ASP A 112 12.43 7.54 -4.72
CA ASP A 112 12.80 8.36 -3.57
C ASP A 112 11.65 9.34 -3.25
N PRO A 113 11.06 9.26 -2.05
CA PRO A 113 10.04 10.20 -1.56
C PRO A 113 10.41 11.69 -1.65
N ASN A 114 11.71 12.03 -1.68
CA ASN A 114 12.17 13.42 -1.80
C ASN A 114 12.25 13.90 -3.26
N HIS A 115 12.15 13.00 -4.23
CA HIS A 115 12.24 13.30 -5.67
C HIS A 115 10.92 12.97 -6.34
N TRP A 116 9.99 13.93 -6.30
CA TRP A 116 8.59 13.68 -6.63
C TRP A 116 7.97 14.82 -7.43
N LYS A 117 6.84 14.52 -8.08
CA LYS A 117 5.97 15.51 -8.70
C LYS A 117 4.52 15.01 -8.68
N ILE A 118 3.57 15.91 -8.48
CA ILE A 118 2.16 15.62 -8.75
C ILE A 118 1.83 16.09 -10.17
N VAL A 119 1.28 15.20 -10.98
CA VAL A 119 0.82 15.49 -12.35
C VAL A 119 -0.59 14.92 -12.48
N ASP A 120 -1.55 15.74 -12.92
CA ASP A 120 -2.95 15.34 -13.05
C ASP A 120 -3.52 14.63 -11.79
N ASN A 121 -3.16 15.15 -10.62
CA ASN A 121 -3.55 14.61 -9.30
C ASN A 121 -3.01 13.20 -8.99
N VAL A 122 -1.92 12.79 -9.64
CA VAL A 122 -1.20 11.54 -9.37
C VAL A 122 0.21 11.86 -8.88
N LEU A 123 0.63 11.22 -7.79
CA LEU A 123 1.98 11.35 -7.23
C LEU A 123 2.97 10.45 -7.98
N TYR A 124 4.01 11.02 -8.55
CA TYR A 124 5.12 10.28 -9.17
C TYR A 124 6.38 10.44 -8.34
N LEU A 125 7.10 9.34 -8.12
CA LEU A 125 8.41 9.34 -7.46
C LEU A 125 9.50 9.03 -8.50
N ASN A 126 10.71 9.54 -8.29
CA ASN A 126 11.89 9.27 -9.09
C ASN A 126 13.06 8.87 -8.20
N LEU A 127 14.04 8.18 -8.76
CA LEU A 127 15.15 7.58 -8.01
C LEU A 127 16.11 8.62 -7.41
N SER A 128 16.30 9.75 -8.10
CA SER A 128 17.25 10.79 -7.71
C SER A 128 16.91 12.11 -8.40
N GLN A 129 17.54 13.20 -7.98
CA GLN A 129 17.39 14.52 -8.62
C GLN A 129 17.66 14.48 -10.13
N ASP A 130 18.81 13.96 -10.56
CA ASP A 130 19.16 13.90 -11.99
C ASP A 130 18.15 13.07 -12.81
N ILE A 131 17.59 12.01 -12.21
CA ILE A 131 16.57 11.19 -12.86
C ILE A 131 15.22 11.93 -12.92
N GLN A 132 14.87 12.66 -11.87
CA GLN A 132 13.70 13.54 -11.89
C GLN A 132 13.83 14.60 -12.98
N GLU A 133 14.97 15.29 -13.09
CA GLU A 133 15.19 16.30 -14.13
C GLU A 133 15.05 15.72 -15.55
N ARG A 134 15.54 14.49 -15.78
CA ARG A 134 15.34 13.78 -17.05
C ARG A 134 13.88 13.41 -17.30
N TRP A 135 13.17 12.93 -16.28
CA TRP A 135 11.75 12.60 -16.37
C TRP A 135 10.91 13.84 -16.68
N GLU A 136 11.23 14.96 -16.04
CA GLU A 136 10.54 16.24 -16.23
C GLU A 136 10.75 16.84 -17.62
N GLY A 137 11.77 16.40 -18.36
CA GLY A 137 12.03 16.83 -19.74
C GLY A 137 10.94 16.43 -20.75
N ASP A 138 10.18 15.37 -20.47
CA ASP A 138 9.02 14.94 -21.27
C ASP A 138 8.04 14.11 -20.42
N ILE A 139 7.38 14.75 -19.46
CA ILE A 139 6.40 14.06 -18.58
C ILE A 139 5.34 13.30 -19.38
N PRO A 140 4.66 13.88 -20.40
CA PRO A 140 3.63 13.16 -21.15
C PRO A 140 4.18 11.91 -21.85
N GLY A 141 5.37 12.00 -22.45
CA GLY A 141 6.03 10.85 -23.08
C GLY A 141 6.44 9.78 -22.07
N MET A 142 6.99 10.20 -20.92
CA MET A 142 7.41 9.29 -19.85
C MET A 142 6.22 8.54 -19.24
N VAL A 143 5.13 9.25 -18.92
CA VAL A 143 3.91 8.63 -18.39
C VAL A 143 3.32 7.65 -19.40
N LYS A 144 3.20 8.03 -20.68
CA LYS A 144 2.72 7.13 -21.73
C LYS A 144 3.56 5.85 -21.84
N ASN A 145 4.88 5.98 -21.81
CA ASN A 145 5.79 4.84 -21.90
C ASN A 145 5.69 3.96 -20.64
N ALA A 146 5.65 4.58 -19.46
CA ALA A 146 5.50 3.88 -18.20
C ALA A 146 4.17 3.11 -18.14
N ASP A 147 3.04 3.72 -18.53
CA ASP A 147 1.73 3.05 -18.60
C ASP A 147 1.71 1.89 -19.60
N THR A 148 2.50 1.99 -20.67
CA THR A 148 2.65 0.91 -21.64
C THR A 148 3.43 -0.25 -21.03
N ASN A 149 4.62 0.02 -20.50
CA ASN A 149 5.49 -1.00 -19.91
C ASN A 149 4.88 -1.63 -18.66
N TRP A 150 4.15 -0.85 -17.85
CA TRP A 150 3.58 -1.31 -16.59
C TRP A 150 2.67 -2.52 -16.76
N LYS A 151 1.98 -2.63 -17.91
CA LYS A 151 1.16 -3.80 -18.27
C LYS A 151 1.95 -5.10 -18.29
N ASP A 152 3.24 -5.02 -18.61
CA ASP A 152 4.12 -6.17 -18.74
C ASP A 152 5.01 -6.39 -17.51
N ILE A 153 5.31 -5.33 -16.74
CA ILE A 153 6.30 -5.37 -15.64
C ILE A 153 5.70 -5.29 -14.23
N ALA A 154 4.42 -4.95 -14.06
CA ALA A 154 3.79 -4.78 -12.75
C ALA A 154 4.03 -5.99 -11.84
N ASP A 155 3.72 -7.18 -12.35
CA ASP A 155 3.78 -8.46 -11.64
C ASP A 155 5.14 -9.20 -11.78
N VAL A 156 6.16 -8.53 -12.36
CA VAL A 156 7.49 -9.12 -12.57
C VAL A 156 8.45 -8.65 -11.48
N GLU A 157 9.20 -9.55 -10.85
CA GLU A 157 10.20 -9.18 -9.84
C GLU A 157 11.22 -8.14 -10.39
N PRO A 158 11.52 -7.04 -9.66
CA PRO A 158 12.49 -6.03 -10.12
C PRO A 158 13.84 -6.59 -10.56
N ALA A 159 14.34 -7.62 -9.86
CA ALA A 159 15.62 -8.27 -10.16
C ALA A 159 15.62 -9.05 -11.49
N VAL A 160 14.46 -9.44 -12.01
CA VAL A 160 14.34 -10.11 -13.32
C VAL A 160 14.48 -9.10 -14.46
N LEU A 161 14.05 -7.85 -14.24
CA LEU A 161 14.08 -6.81 -15.26
C LEU A 161 15.48 -6.26 -15.52
N GLN A 162 16.43 -6.43 -14.59
CA GLN A 162 17.76 -5.81 -14.61
C GLN A 162 18.89 -6.72 -15.15
N GLN A 163 18.52 -7.87 -15.74
CA GLN A 163 19.46 -8.86 -16.29
C GLN A 163 19.68 -8.64 -17.79
#